data_AF-A0A1C0V1S8-F1
#
_entry.id   AF-A0A1C0V1S8-F1
#
_cell.length_a   1.000
_cell.length_b   1.000
_cell.length_c   1.000
_cell.angle_alpha   90.00
_cell.angle_beta   90.00
_cell.angle_gamma   90.00
#
_symmetry.space_group_name_H-M   'P 1'
#
loop_
_entity.id
_entity.type
_entity.pdbx_description
1 polymer ?
#
loop_
_entity_poly.entity_id
_entity_poly.type
_entity_poly.pdbx_seq_one_letter_code
_entity_poly.pdbx_strand_id
1 'polypeptide(L)'
;MNIFSKLQDFMGWNNSVEYDYEYEETEGERYPNAYQPQEPPSAIPPEEERRSSRRLRERPVVGSPSTDVVAPISGVGSVMNNVIGMPGAMNGVSEVVVMEPRTFEEMPAAIRALKERKSVVLNLTIMDPDQAQRAVDFVAGGTYALDGHQERIGESIFLFTPSCVQVRTQSGVVHEVPSPQGRPHVTSPKPPIWQPEPVQMVQ
;
A
#
# COMPACT_ATOMS: atom_id res chain seq x y z
N MET A 1 19.78 19.57 46.68
CA MET A 1 19.35 18.16 46.67
C MET A 1 18.73 17.89 45.32
N ASN A 2 19.46 17.17 44.47
CA ASN A 2 19.26 17.12 43.04
C ASN A 2 18.11 16.17 42.66
N ILE A 3 17.15 16.70 41.91
CA ILE A 3 16.10 15.96 41.20
C ILE A 3 16.65 14.80 40.34
N PHE A 4 17.92 14.86 39.93
CA PHE A 4 18.61 13.82 39.18
C PHE A 4 18.79 12.51 39.96
N SER A 5 18.86 12.57 41.30
CA SER A 5 19.03 11.38 42.14
C SER A 5 17.74 10.55 42.25
N LYS A 6 16.56 11.19 42.23
CA LYS A 6 15.28 10.47 42.28
C LYS A 6 14.96 9.70 41.01
N LEU A 7 15.48 10.15 39.86
CA LEU A 7 15.29 9.45 38.59
C LEU A 7 16.21 8.22 38.49
N GLN A 8 17.37 8.25 39.14
CA GLN A 8 18.32 7.13 39.23
C GLN A 8 17.88 6.05 40.21
N ASP A 9 17.06 6.36 41.21
CA ASP A 9 16.46 5.36 42.10
C ASP A 9 15.21 4.71 41.49
N PHE A 10 14.50 5.42 40.60
CA PHE A 10 13.30 4.90 39.92
C PHE A 10 13.63 4.01 38.70
N MET A 11 14.65 4.40 37.92
CA MET A 11 15.26 3.50 36.95
C MET A 11 16.29 2.68 37.69
N GLY A 12 16.00 1.42 38.02
CA GLY A 12 16.85 0.52 38.81
C GLY A 12 18.23 0.18 38.24
N TRP A 13 18.99 1.17 37.77
CA TRP A 13 20.35 1.09 37.27
C TRP A 13 21.40 0.84 38.35
N ASN A 14 21.03 0.90 39.64
CA ASN A 14 21.94 0.52 40.73
C ASN A 14 21.64 -0.84 41.36
N ASN A 15 20.66 -1.60 40.83
CA ASN A 15 20.52 -3.00 41.18
C ASN A 15 21.14 -3.83 40.07
N SER A 16 22.34 -4.33 40.34
CA SER A 16 22.91 -5.48 39.65
C SER A 16 21.90 -6.61 39.67
N VAL A 17 21.20 -6.80 38.54
CA VAL A 17 20.35 -7.96 38.29
C VAL A 17 21.30 -9.15 38.20
N GLU A 18 21.39 -9.89 39.29
CA GLU A 18 21.96 -11.23 39.29
C GLU A 18 21.02 -12.09 38.44
N TYR A 19 21.48 -12.43 37.23
CA TYR A 19 20.80 -13.36 36.35
C TYR A 19 21.06 -14.78 36.87
N ASP A 20 20.23 -15.25 37.80
CA ASP A 20 20.17 -16.68 38.11
C ASP A 20 19.41 -17.41 36.99
N TYR A 21 20.18 -18.01 36.09
CA TYR A 21 19.68 -19.02 35.16
C TYR A 21 19.58 -20.36 35.90
N GLU A 22 18.50 -20.58 36.64
CA GLU A 22 18.16 -21.93 37.09
C GLU A 22 17.58 -22.73 35.91
N TYR A 23 18.40 -23.62 35.35
CA TYR A 23 17.95 -24.69 34.45
C TYR A 23 17.15 -25.70 35.28
N GLU A 24 15.83 -25.61 35.27
CA GLU A 24 14.99 -26.76 35.66
C GLU A 24 15.04 -27.80 34.53
N GLU A 25 15.82 -28.86 34.74
CA GLU A 25 15.84 -30.05 33.91
C GLU A 25 14.53 -30.83 34.12
N THR A 26 13.45 -30.42 33.45
CA THR A 26 12.20 -31.20 33.48
C THR A 26 12.37 -32.48 32.69
N GLU A 27 12.35 -33.56 33.46
CA GLU A 27 12.48 -34.96 33.14
C GLU A 27 11.55 -35.39 31.99
N GLY A 28 12.08 -36.22 31.09
CA GLY A 28 11.44 -36.55 29.82
C GLY A 28 10.12 -37.28 29.94
N GLU A 29 9.03 -36.59 29.59
CA GLU A 29 7.74 -37.23 29.31
C GLU A 29 7.53 -37.42 27.81
N ARG A 30 7.34 -38.70 27.49
CA ARG A 30 7.21 -39.33 26.18
C ARG A 30 6.04 -38.73 25.38
N TYR A 31 6.32 -37.96 24.33
CA TYR A 31 5.30 -37.61 23.33
C TYR A 31 4.69 -38.88 22.72
N PRO A 32 3.37 -39.11 22.80
CA PRO A 32 2.72 -40.16 22.01
C PRO A 32 2.70 -39.68 20.56
N ASN A 33 3.59 -40.28 19.77
CA ASN A 33 3.68 -40.09 18.34
C ASN A 33 2.44 -40.71 17.66
N ALA A 34 1.43 -39.90 17.36
CA ALA A 34 0.25 -40.31 16.59
C ALA A 34 0.30 -39.69 15.19
N TYR A 35 1.35 -39.97 14.42
CA TYR A 35 1.26 -39.84 12.97
C TYR A 35 0.51 -41.06 12.45
N GLN A 36 -0.77 -40.87 12.09
CA GLN A 36 -1.44 -41.76 11.15
C GLN A 36 -1.03 -41.36 9.74
N PRO A 37 -0.46 -42.27 8.92
CA PRO A 37 -0.30 -42.02 7.49
C PRO A 37 -1.68 -41.77 6.87
N GLN A 38 -1.92 -40.57 6.37
CA GLN A 38 -3.10 -40.29 5.54
C GLN A 38 -2.90 -40.99 4.19
N GLU A 39 -3.82 -41.89 3.85
CA GLU A 39 -3.89 -42.49 2.51
C GLU A 39 -4.08 -41.38 1.45
N PRO A 40 -3.44 -41.50 0.28
CA PRO A 40 -3.56 -40.51 -0.78
C PRO A 40 -5.01 -40.45 -1.29
N PRO A 41 -5.58 -39.25 -1.54
CA PRO A 41 -6.91 -39.15 -2.12
C PRO A 41 -6.93 -39.74 -3.53
N SER A 42 -7.96 -40.54 -3.78
CA SER A 42 -8.29 -41.22 -5.02
C SER A 42 -8.33 -40.26 -6.21
N ALA A 43 -7.85 -40.76 -7.35
CA ALA A 43 -7.83 -40.07 -8.64
C ALA A 43 -9.19 -39.46 -9.01
N ILE A 44 -9.12 -38.21 -9.47
CA ILE A 44 -10.22 -37.46 -10.09
C ILE A 44 -10.57 -38.18 -11.41
N PRO A 45 -11.81 -38.63 -11.64
CA PRO A 45 -12.22 -39.12 -12.96
C PRO A 45 -12.21 -37.97 -13.98
N PRO A 46 -11.83 -38.19 -15.24
CA PRO A 46 -11.78 -37.14 -16.25
C PRO A 46 -13.17 -36.55 -16.48
N GLU A 47 -13.30 -35.23 -16.32
CA GLU A 47 -14.53 -34.50 -16.63
C GLU A 47 -14.80 -34.54 -18.14
N GLU A 48 -15.92 -35.16 -18.47
CA GLU A 48 -16.47 -35.26 -19.81
C GLU A 48 -17.07 -33.91 -20.25
N GLU A 49 -16.67 -33.46 -21.43
CA GLU A 49 -17.11 -32.27 -22.17
C GLU A 49 -18.55 -31.83 -21.88
N ARG A 50 -18.71 -30.81 -21.03
CA ARG A 50 -19.95 -30.03 -20.99
C ARG A 50 -20.02 -29.09 -22.18
N ARG A 51 -20.55 -29.68 -23.26
CA ARG A 51 -21.28 -29.09 -24.36
C ARG A 51 -21.80 -27.67 -24.08
N SER A 52 -21.18 -26.71 -24.78
CA SER A 52 -21.85 -25.78 -25.68
C SER A 52 -23.37 -25.61 -25.48
N SER A 53 -23.78 -24.57 -24.76
CA SER A 53 -25.06 -23.89 -25.01
C SER A 53 -25.15 -22.54 -24.30
N ARG A 54 -25.47 -21.50 -25.10
CA ARG A 54 -25.97 -20.15 -24.73
C ARG A 54 -24.89 -19.10 -24.43
N ARG A 55 -24.78 -17.97 -25.15
CA ARG A 55 -25.77 -17.26 -25.96
C ARG A 55 -25.14 -16.66 -27.22
N LEU A 56 -25.66 -17.11 -28.36
CA LEU A 56 -25.57 -16.46 -29.66
C LEU A 56 -26.27 -15.11 -29.55
N ARG A 57 -25.52 -14.05 -29.84
CA ARG A 57 -25.99 -12.68 -30.01
C ARG A 57 -26.91 -12.64 -31.23
N GLU A 58 -28.22 -12.70 -31.02
CA GLU A 58 -29.19 -12.45 -32.07
C GLU A 58 -29.17 -10.95 -32.42
N ARG A 59 -28.71 -10.65 -33.63
CA ARG A 59 -28.90 -9.35 -34.29
C ARG A 59 -30.27 -9.40 -34.98
N PRO A 60 -31.19 -8.46 -34.73
CA PRO A 60 -32.31 -8.29 -35.64
C PRO A 60 -31.84 -7.49 -36.87
N VAL A 61 -31.90 -8.18 -38.02
CA VAL A 61 -31.86 -7.59 -39.36
C VAL A 61 -33.23 -6.97 -39.61
N VAL A 62 -33.30 -5.64 -39.71
CA VAL A 62 -34.46 -4.94 -40.27
C VAL A 62 -34.02 -4.37 -41.61
N GLY A 63 -34.54 -4.97 -42.67
CA GLY A 63 -34.53 -4.38 -44.01
C GLY A 63 -35.97 -4.21 -44.47
N SER A 64 -36.32 -3.00 -44.91
CA SER A 64 -37.24 -2.78 -46.03
C SER A 64 -36.96 -1.40 -46.66
N PRO A 65 -37.22 -1.24 -47.98
CA PRO A 65 -36.62 -0.19 -48.80
C PRO A 65 -37.57 1.00 -49.11
N SER A 66 -36.96 2.09 -49.59
CA SER A 66 -37.55 3.20 -50.38
C SER A 66 -38.55 4.12 -49.61
N THR A 67 -38.59 5.46 -49.70
CA THR A 67 -38.29 6.42 -50.77
C THR A 67 -38.04 7.85 -50.20
N ASP A 68 -37.45 8.70 -51.05
CA ASP A 68 -37.65 10.16 -51.21
C ASP A 68 -37.02 11.21 -50.25
N VAL A 69 -35.96 11.82 -50.78
CA VAL A 69 -35.64 13.26 -50.89
C VAL A 69 -36.21 14.26 -49.87
N VAL A 70 -35.33 15.05 -49.25
CA VAL A 70 -35.18 16.53 -49.42
C VAL A 70 -34.15 17.02 -48.40
N ALA A 71 -33.09 17.66 -48.90
CA ALA A 71 -32.11 18.39 -48.09
C ALA A 71 -32.62 19.81 -47.77
N PRO A 72 -32.23 20.38 -46.62
CA PRO A 72 -31.96 21.81 -46.57
C PRO A 72 -30.48 22.07 -46.29
N ILE A 73 -30.01 23.07 -47.02
CA ILE A 73 -28.64 23.56 -47.13
C ILE A 73 -28.43 24.60 -46.03
N SER A 74 -27.19 24.69 -45.55
CA SER A 74 -26.56 25.83 -44.83
C SER A 74 -26.40 25.67 -43.32
N GLY A 75 -25.14 25.67 -42.89
CA GLY A 75 -24.79 25.75 -41.48
C GLY A 75 -23.29 25.55 -41.23
N VAL A 76 -22.49 26.54 -41.65
CA VAL A 76 -21.18 26.98 -41.10
C VAL A 76 -20.33 25.94 -40.37
N GLY A 77 -19.13 25.72 -40.93
CA GLY A 77 -18.08 24.87 -40.37
C GLY A 77 -17.80 25.11 -38.88
N SER A 78 -18.27 24.16 -38.07
CA SER A 78 -17.75 23.93 -36.74
C SER A 78 -16.51 23.04 -36.87
N VAL A 79 -15.36 23.54 -36.42
CA VAL A 79 -14.13 22.78 -36.31
C VAL A 79 -14.41 21.59 -35.39
N MET A 80 -14.59 20.41 -35.98
CA MET A 80 -14.87 19.19 -35.24
C MET A 80 -13.59 18.73 -34.53
N ASN A 81 -13.40 19.19 -33.30
CA ASN A 81 -12.54 18.48 -32.36
C ASN A 81 -13.22 17.13 -32.05
N ASN A 82 -12.78 16.07 -32.72
CA ASN A 82 -13.21 14.69 -32.48
C ASN A 82 -12.65 14.13 -31.16
N VAL A 83 -12.97 14.78 -30.04
CA VAL A 83 -12.78 14.21 -28.70
C VAL A 83 -14.07 13.57 -28.25
N ILE A 84 -14.18 12.27 -28.49
CA ILE A 84 -15.21 11.43 -27.87
C ILE A 84 -14.75 11.24 -26.42
N GLY A 85 -15.37 11.95 -25.49
CA GLY A 85 -15.14 11.77 -24.06
C GLY A 85 -15.42 10.32 -23.70
N MET A 86 -14.39 9.56 -23.30
CA MET A 86 -14.56 8.20 -22.81
C MET A 86 -15.40 8.25 -21.53
N PRO A 87 -16.58 7.59 -21.48
CA PRO A 87 -17.33 7.43 -20.24
C PRO A 87 -16.45 6.66 -19.26
N GLY A 88 -15.95 7.35 -18.24
CA GLY A 88 -15.06 6.79 -17.22
C GLY A 88 -13.60 7.27 -17.22
N ALA A 89 -13.13 7.99 -18.26
CA ALA A 89 -11.74 8.49 -18.28
C ALA A 89 -11.54 9.84 -17.59
N MET A 90 -12.63 10.56 -17.27
CA MET A 90 -12.57 11.92 -16.71
C MET A 90 -13.71 12.28 -15.76
N ASN A 91 -14.70 11.39 -15.59
CA ASN A 91 -15.88 11.62 -14.74
C ASN A 91 -15.96 10.59 -13.60
N GLY A 92 -14.82 10.16 -13.06
CA GLY A 92 -14.80 9.45 -11.78
C GLY A 92 -15.17 10.45 -10.71
N VAL A 93 -16.41 10.40 -10.20
CA VAL A 93 -16.83 11.22 -9.05
C VAL A 93 -15.82 10.99 -7.94
N SER A 94 -15.05 12.02 -7.58
CA SER A 94 -14.08 11.92 -6.49
C SER A 94 -14.85 11.84 -5.18
N GLU A 95 -14.91 10.64 -4.61
CA GLU A 95 -15.63 10.37 -3.36
C GLU A 95 -14.70 10.57 -2.18
N VAL A 96 -15.21 11.22 -1.13
CA VAL A 96 -14.53 11.39 0.14
C VAL A 96 -15.35 10.68 1.21
N VAL A 97 -14.72 9.77 1.95
CA VAL A 97 -15.32 9.00 3.03
C VAL A 97 -14.82 9.56 4.34
N VAL A 98 -15.73 9.87 5.27
CA VAL A 98 -15.37 10.28 6.64
C VAL A 98 -15.58 9.09 7.57
N MET A 99 -14.57 8.78 8.37
CA MET A 99 -14.56 7.68 9.33
C MET A 99 -14.24 8.21 10.72
N GLU A 100 -15.05 7.82 11.70
CA GLU A 100 -14.83 8.10 13.12
C GLU A 100 -14.75 6.78 13.90
N PRO A 101 -13.65 6.03 13.72
CA PRO A 101 -13.48 4.70 14.32
C PRO A 101 -13.34 4.81 15.84
N ARG A 102 -13.80 3.76 16.51
CA ARG A 102 -13.62 3.58 17.96
C ARG A 102 -12.56 2.53 18.27
N THR A 103 -12.33 1.60 17.34
CA THR A 103 -11.37 0.51 17.53
C THR A 103 -10.43 0.36 16.32
N PHE A 104 -9.29 -0.27 16.55
CA PHE A 104 -8.29 -0.52 15.50
C PHE A 104 -8.79 -1.48 14.41
N GLU A 105 -9.76 -2.33 14.73
CA GLU A 105 -10.32 -3.33 13.80
C GLU A 105 -11.03 -2.71 12.60
N GLU A 106 -11.38 -1.43 12.67
CA GLU A 106 -12.05 -0.68 11.59
C GLU A 106 -11.06 -0.19 10.51
N MET A 107 -9.76 -0.16 10.80
CA MET A 107 -8.74 0.41 9.89
C MET A 107 -8.65 -0.26 8.51
N PRO A 108 -8.85 -1.59 8.36
CA PRO A 108 -8.91 -2.22 7.04
C PRO A 108 -10.03 -1.65 6.14
N ALA A 109 -11.08 -1.05 6.68
CA ALA A 109 -12.11 -0.39 5.87
C ALA A 109 -11.58 0.89 5.19
N ALA A 110 -10.70 1.66 5.86
CA ALA A 110 -10.05 2.82 5.27
C ALA A 110 -9.18 2.43 4.06
N ILE A 111 -8.40 1.35 4.18
CA ILE A 111 -7.58 0.84 3.08
C ILE A 111 -8.44 0.37 1.90
N ARG A 112 -9.57 -0.30 2.16
CA ARG A 112 -10.51 -0.69 1.10
C ARG A 112 -11.06 0.53 0.36
N ALA A 113 -11.46 1.58 1.07
CA ALA A 113 -11.91 2.83 0.46
C ALA A 113 -10.82 3.47 -0.43
N LEU A 114 -9.57 3.51 0.05
CA LEU A 114 -8.44 4.01 -0.74
C LEU A 114 -8.21 3.19 -2.02
N LYS A 115 -8.32 1.85 -1.95
CA LYS A 115 -8.23 0.96 -3.13
C LYS A 115 -9.35 1.20 -4.15
N GLU A 116 -10.52 1.61 -3.69
CA GLU A 116 -11.66 2.01 -4.53
C GLU A 116 -11.51 3.43 -5.11
N ARG A 117 -10.33 4.06 -4.95
CA ARG A 117 -10.02 5.43 -5.38
C ARG A 117 -10.83 6.50 -4.63
N LYS A 118 -11.23 6.22 -3.39
CA LYS A 118 -11.90 7.17 -2.49
C LYS A 118 -10.89 7.79 -1.53
N SER A 119 -11.00 9.09 -1.26
CA SER A 119 -10.21 9.73 -0.20
C SER A 119 -10.85 9.43 1.15
N VAL A 120 -10.06 9.34 2.21
CA VAL A 120 -10.53 9.02 3.57
C VAL A 120 -10.12 10.12 4.53
N VAL A 121 -11.09 10.70 5.24
CA VAL A 121 -10.87 11.54 6.41
C VAL A 121 -11.07 10.68 7.64
N LEU A 122 -10.02 10.54 8.45
CA LEU A 122 -10.00 9.71 9.64
C LEU A 122 -10.00 10.61 10.88
N ASN A 123 -11.09 10.60 11.65
CA ASN A 123 -11.23 11.30 12.91
C ASN A 123 -11.02 10.33 14.08
N LEU A 124 -9.90 10.49 14.78
CA LEU A 124 -9.48 9.61 15.87
C LEU A 124 -9.70 10.25 17.25
N THR A 125 -10.49 11.33 17.34
CA THR A 125 -10.68 12.11 18.58
C THR A 125 -11.23 11.27 19.75
N ILE A 126 -12.00 10.21 19.45
CA ILE A 126 -12.64 9.35 20.46
C ILE A 126 -11.89 8.03 20.71
N MET A 127 -10.77 7.81 20.02
CA MET A 127 -9.99 6.59 20.11
C MET A 127 -8.85 6.77 21.14
N ASP A 128 -8.51 5.70 21.87
CA ASP A 128 -7.38 5.74 22.80
C ASP A 128 -6.09 6.15 22.07
N PRO A 129 -5.23 7.02 22.65
CA PRO A 129 -4.05 7.55 21.97
C PRO A 129 -3.12 6.48 21.37
N ASP A 130 -2.89 5.40 22.12
CA ASP A 130 -2.05 4.28 21.67
C ASP A 130 -2.66 3.55 20.46
N GLN A 131 -3.98 3.38 20.45
CA GLN A 131 -4.69 2.75 19.34
C GLN A 131 -4.79 3.71 18.14
N ALA A 132 -5.01 5.00 18.38
CA ALA A 132 -5.03 6.04 17.37
C ALA A 132 -3.69 6.12 16.62
N GLN A 133 -2.57 6.07 17.34
CA GLN A 133 -1.24 6.04 16.72
C GLN A 133 -1.08 4.81 15.80
N ARG A 134 -1.40 3.62 16.32
CA ARG A 134 -1.36 2.37 15.52
C ARG A 134 -2.26 2.44 14.29
N ALA A 135 -3.44 3.05 14.44
CA ALA A 135 -4.38 3.25 13.35
C ALA A 135 -3.79 4.13 12.24
N VAL A 136 -3.18 5.26 12.60
CA VAL A 136 -2.48 6.13 11.64
C VAL A 136 -1.35 5.37 10.95
N ASP A 137 -0.49 4.67 11.68
CA ASP A 137 0.63 3.93 11.11
C ASP A 137 0.16 2.83 10.13
N PHE A 138 -0.92 2.12 10.47
CA PHE A 138 -1.50 1.10 9.60
C PHE A 138 -2.06 1.71 8.31
N VAL A 139 -2.84 2.78 8.41
CA VAL A 139 -3.44 3.44 7.24
C VAL A 139 -2.37 4.14 6.40
N ALA A 140 -1.36 4.73 7.03
CA ALA A 140 -0.19 5.31 6.38
C ALA A 140 0.58 4.27 5.56
N GLY A 141 0.85 3.09 6.15
CA GLY A 141 1.51 1.99 5.45
C GLY A 141 0.74 1.52 4.22
N GLY A 142 -0.59 1.39 4.33
CA GLY A 142 -1.43 1.02 3.20
C GLY A 142 -1.55 2.14 2.15
N THR A 143 -1.57 3.40 2.58
CA THR A 143 -1.60 4.56 1.67
C THR A 143 -0.31 4.66 0.87
N TYR A 144 0.84 4.48 1.53
CA TYR A 144 2.15 4.44 0.89
C TYR A 144 2.24 3.33 -0.16
N ALA A 145 1.74 2.13 0.15
CA ALA A 145 1.71 1.01 -0.81
C ALA A 145 0.79 1.26 -2.03
N LEU A 146 -0.10 2.25 -1.97
CA LEU A 146 -1.00 2.65 -3.05
C LEU A 146 -0.52 3.92 -3.80
N ASP A 147 0.73 4.35 -3.55
CA ASP A 147 1.29 5.62 -4.02
C ASP A 147 0.38 6.82 -3.69
N GLY A 148 -0.32 6.72 -2.55
CA GLY A 148 -1.22 7.75 -2.05
C GLY A 148 -0.49 8.84 -1.27
N HIS A 149 -1.26 9.82 -0.81
CA HIS A 149 -0.76 10.92 0.00
C HIS A 149 -1.53 11.02 1.31
N GLN A 150 -0.80 11.31 2.39
CA GLN A 150 -1.32 11.51 3.74
C GLN A 150 -1.05 12.95 4.18
N GLU A 151 -2.05 13.59 4.77
CA GLU A 151 -1.93 14.92 5.34
C GLU A 151 -2.59 14.97 6.73
N ARG A 152 -1.92 15.59 7.70
CA ARG A 152 -2.53 15.87 9.01
C ARG A 152 -3.27 17.20 8.95
N ILE A 153 -4.59 17.18 9.11
CA ILE A 153 -5.45 18.38 9.01
C ILE A 153 -5.97 18.86 10.36
N GLY A 154 -5.69 18.14 11.45
CA GLY A 154 -6.02 18.51 12.82
C GLY A 154 -5.24 17.69 13.85
N GLU A 155 -5.51 17.88 15.14
CA GLU A 155 -4.79 17.18 16.22
C GLU A 155 -4.91 15.65 16.11
N SER A 156 -6.15 15.16 15.93
CA SER A 156 -6.46 13.73 15.75
C SER A 156 -7.24 13.48 14.45
N ILE A 157 -7.04 14.32 13.44
CA ILE A 157 -7.75 14.25 12.16
C ILE A 157 -6.74 14.17 11.01
N PHE A 158 -6.86 13.12 10.21
CA PHE A 158 -5.96 12.80 9.12
C PHE A 158 -6.72 12.64 7.81
N LEU A 159 -6.13 13.11 6.72
CA LEU A 159 -6.60 12.91 5.36
C LEU A 159 -5.67 11.93 4.67
N PHE A 160 -6.24 10.87 4.11
CA PHE A 160 -5.56 9.92 3.24
C PHE A 160 -6.18 9.98 1.85
N THR A 161 -5.36 10.01 0.82
CA THR A 161 -5.79 10.16 -0.56
C THR A 161 -5.11 9.13 -1.46
N PRO A 162 -5.81 8.55 -2.44
CA PRO A 162 -5.20 7.69 -3.45
C PRO A 162 -4.38 8.53 -4.45
N SER A 163 -3.52 7.88 -5.23
CA SER A 163 -2.62 8.52 -6.20
C SER A 163 -3.30 9.39 -7.27
N CYS A 164 -4.62 9.24 -7.48
CA CYS A 164 -5.38 10.06 -8.41
C CYS A 164 -5.87 11.40 -7.84
N VAL A 165 -5.58 11.72 -6.59
CA VAL A 165 -6.00 12.97 -5.92
C VAL A 165 -4.78 13.79 -5.52
N GLN A 166 -4.71 15.04 -5.96
CA GLN A 166 -3.65 15.98 -5.58
C GLN A 166 -4.10 16.81 -4.38
N VAL A 167 -3.34 16.77 -3.29
CA VAL A 167 -3.55 17.60 -2.09
C VAL A 167 -2.67 18.84 -2.17
N ARG A 168 -3.23 20.01 -1.80
CA ARG A 168 -2.48 21.27 -1.66
C ARG A 168 -2.87 21.94 -0.36
N THR A 169 -1.91 22.11 0.54
CA THR A 169 -2.11 22.80 1.81
C THR A 169 -1.60 24.24 1.70
N GLN A 170 -2.43 25.23 2.05
CA GLN A 170 -2.03 26.66 2.02
C GLN A 170 -1.14 27.05 3.20
N SER A 171 -1.11 26.21 4.25
CA SER A 171 -0.29 26.38 5.44
C SER A 171 1.13 25.88 5.14
N GLY A 172 2.13 26.77 5.19
CA GLY A 172 3.55 26.50 4.85
C GLY A 172 4.30 25.54 5.78
N VAL A 173 3.63 24.58 6.42
CA VAL A 173 4.23 23.46 7.16
C VAL A 173 3.98 22.19 6.37
N VAL A 174 4.72 22.04 5.28
CA VAL A 174 4.88 20.74 4.62
C VAL A 174 5.75 19.91 5.56
N HIS A 175 5.17 18.89 6.20
CA HIS A 175 6.00 17.88 6.85
C HIS A 175 6.52 16.96 5.75
N GLU A 176 7.54 17.44 5.05
CA GLU A 176 8.26 16.68 4.04
C GLU A 176 8.93 15.51 4.75
N VAL A 177 8.33 14.32 4.62
CA VAL A 177 8.99 13.07 5.01
C VAL A 177 10.24 12.98 4.14
N PRO A 178 11.46 13.00 4.73
CA PRO A 178 12.67 12.92 3.93
C PRO A 178 12.63 11.63 3.14
N SER A 179 12.52 11.75 1.82
CA SER A 179 12.83 10.65 0.92
C SER A 179 14.22 10.16 1.32
N PRO A 180 14.47 8.86 1.51
CA PRO A 180 15.80 8.37 1.83
C PRO A 180 16.72 8.78 0.68
N GLN A 181 17.48 9.85 0.91
CA GLN A 181 18.43 10.37 -0.05
C GLN A 181 19.37 9.23 -0.45
N GLY A 182 19.51 9.04 -1.76
CA GLY A 182 20.34 7.99 -2.32
C GLY A 182 21.71 7.96 -1.66
N ARG A 183 22.17 6.75 -1.33
CA ARG A 183 23.49 6.50 -0.73
C ARG A 183 24.55 7.35 -1.42
N PRO A 184 25.43 8.06 -0.68
CA PRO A 184 26.57 8.70 -1.30
C PRO A 184 27.39 7.63 -2.01
N HIS A 185 27.61 7.85 -3.30
CA HIS A 185 28.40 6.98 -4.16
C HIS A 185 29.83 6.97 -3.63
N VAL A 186 30.23 5.88 -2.96
CA VAL A 186 31.64 5.67 -2.57
C VAL A 186 32.43 5.53 -3.86
N THR A 187 33.26 6.52 -4.17
CA THR A 187 34.22 6.43 -5.28
C THR A 187 35.25 5.36 -4.92
N SER A 188 35.27 4.26 -5.66
CA SER A 188 36.28 3.21 -5.51
C SER A 188 37.69 3.79 -5.75
N PRO A 189 38.70 3.48 -4.93
CA PRO A 189 40.07 3.92 -5.23
C PRO A 189 40.59 3.17 -6.46
N LYS A 190 41.33 3.87 -7.32
CA LYS A 190 42.03 3.28 -8.48
C LYS A 190 43.02 2.20 -8.03
N PRO A 191 43.12 1.05 -8.72
CA PRO A 191 44.15 0.06 -8.41
C PRO A 191 45.54 0.61 -8.77
N PRO A 192 46.59 0.22 -8.04
CA PRO A 192 47.95 0.65 -8.30
C PRO A 192 48.45 0.10 -9.64
N ILE A 193 49.10 0.98 -10.42
CA ILE A 193 49.80 0.62 -11.65
C ILE A 193 51.13 -0.01 -11.26
N TRP A 194 51.28 -1.32 -11.51
CA TRP A 194 52.55 -2.02 -11.38
C TRP A 194 53.50 -1.61 -12.51
N GLN A 195 54.65 -1.04 -12.16
CA GLN A 195 55.74 -0.80 -13.12
C GLN A 195 56.61 -2.06 -13.19
N PRO A 196 57.02 -2.53 -14.40
CA PRO A 196 57.94 -3.65 -14.51
C PRO A 196 59.36 -3.24 -14.09
N GLU A 197 59.99 -4.01 -13.21
CA GLU A 197 61.39 -3.81 -12.82
C GLU A 197 62.36 -4.05 -14.01
N PRO A 198 63.48 -3.30 -14.08
CA PRO A 198 64.49 -3.53 -15.10
C PRO A 198 65.29 -4.80 -14.81
N VAL A 199 65.32 -5.70 -15.80
CA VAL A 199 66.11 -6.94 -15.80
C VAL A 199 67.60 -6.59 -15.71
N GLN A 200 68.25 -6.91 -14.59
CA GLN A 200 69.72 -6.92 -14.52
C GLN A 200 70.25 -8.22 -15.14
N MET A 201 70.85 -8.09 -16.32
CA MET A 201 71.68 -9.13 -16.92
C MET A 201 72.98 -9.25 -16.11
N VAL A 202 73.26 -10.42 -15.55
CA VAL A 202 74.55 -10.77 -14.97
C VAL A 202 75.30 -11.64 -15.97
N GLN A 203 76.55 -11.25 -16.24
CA GLN A 203 77.56 -11.92 -17.06
C GLN A 203 78.14 -13.14 -16.34
#